data_AF-A0A2V6APV6-F1
#
_entry.id   AF-A0A2V6APV6-F1
#
_cell.length_a   1.000
_cell.length_b   1.000
_cell.length_c   1.000
_cell.angle_alpha   90.00
_cell.angle_beta   90.00
_cell.angle_gamma   90.00
#
_symmetry.space_group_name_H-M   'P 1'
#
loop_
_entity.id
_entity.type
_entity.pdbx_description
1 polymer ?
#
loop_
_entity_poly.entity_id
_entity_poly.type
_entity_poly.pdbx_seq_one_letter_code
_entity_poly.pdbx_strand_id
1 'polypeptide(L)'
;MKRHYGRFLIAASTLIPIALLAQSLAPTPPYADQAELSKVAEWVLSQGTQESIAPEMAAIFGLGSDRLPVKVKSFRTSNGIDDAFAVSTNPNQKAIVLSALKTMANSRQIYFVGNAWLTDRSGNLRSTIYIDASGARIVSNSSHAAEFKDIKDFFLKKLKATAPTTSPSPSPRKSATPARGKEATK
;
A
#
# COMPACT_ATOMS: atom_id res chain seq x y z
N MET A 1 -11.49 -3.21 -92.06
CA MET A 1 -12.79 -3.48 -91.40
C MET A 1 -12.74 -2.98 -89.96
N LYS A 2 -13.52 -1.93 -89.67
CA LYS A 2 -14.45 -1.76 -88.53
C LYS A 2 -14.14 -2.47 -87.19
N ARG A 3 -14.33 -1.71 -86.10
CA ARG A 3 -14.72 -2.09 -84.70
C ARG A 3 -13.55 -2.11 -83.69
N HIS A 4 -13.67 -1.68 -82.43
CA HIS A 4 -14.77 -1.03 -81.68
C HIS A 4 -14.20 -0.43 -80.38
N TYR A 5 -14.92 0.55 -79.86
CA TYR A 5 -14.82 1.12 -78.52
C TYR A 5 -14.97 0.07 -77.40
N GLY A 6 -14.29 0.29 -76.27
CA GLY A 6 -14.60 -0.35 -74.99
C GLY A 6 -13.88 0.37 -73.86
N ARG A 7 -14.49 1.41 -73.27
CA ARG A 7 -15.37 1.37 -72.09
C ARG A 7 -14.59 1.33 -70.77
N PHE A 8 -14.63 2.49 -70.09
CA PHE A 8 -14.96 2.70 -68.68
C PHE A 8 -14.77 1.51 -67.70
N LEU A 9 -14.16 1.74 -66.53
CA LEU A 9 -14.87 2.15 -65.30
C LEU A 9 -13.91 2.25 -64.09
N ILE A 10 -13.89 3.47 -63.51
CA ILE A 10 -14.09 3.82 -62.09
C ILE A 10 -13.20 3.18 -61.02
N ALA A 11 -12.37 4.05 -60.43
CA ALA A 11 -11.70 3.88 -59.15
C ALA A 11 -12.70 3.58 -58.02
N ALA A 12 -12.51 2.44 -57.35
CA ALA A 12 -13.20 2.14 -56.10
C ALA A 12 -12.27 2.47 -54.93
N SER A 13 -12.51 3.63 -54.30
CA SER A 13 -11.92 4.01 -53.02
C SER A 13 -12.27 2.97 -51.96
N THR A 14 -11.27 2.24 -51.47
CA THR A 14 -11.43 1.36 -50.32
C THR A 14 -11.56 2.22 -49.06
N LEU A 15 -12.79 2.30 -48.55
CA LEU A 15 -13.10 2.79 -47.20
C LEU A 15 -12.33 1.94 -46.19
N ILE A 16 -11.33 2.54 -45.55
CA ILE A 16 -10.67 1.99 -44.36
C ILE A 16 -11.66 2.14 -43.20
N PRO A 17 -12.18 1.06 -42.59
CA PRO A 17 -12.88 1.20 -41.32
C PRO A 17 -11.82 1.44 -40.22
N ILE A 18 -11.62 2.70 -39.85
CA ILE A 18 -10.94 3.07 -38.61
C ILE A 18 -11.92 2.77 -37.47
N ALA A 19 -12.03 1.51 -37.08
CA ALA A 19 -12.67 1.12 -35.83
C ALA A 19 -11.59 1.08 -34.74
N LEU A 20 -11.11 2.26 -34.36
CA LEU A 20 -10.12 2.45 -33.31
C LEU A 20 -10.81 2.96 -32.05
N LEU A 21 -10.62 2.22 -30.94
CA LEU A 21 -10.77 2.64 -29.54
C LEU A 21 -12.19 2.94 -29.04
N ALA A 22 -12.96 1.88 -28.79
CA ALA A 22 -13.99 1.91 -27.75
C ALA A 22 -14.15 0.52 -27.11
N GLN A 23 -13.06 -0.02 -26.56
CA GLN A 23 -13.16 -1.16 -25.65
C GLN A 23 -12.56 -0.76 -24.31
N SER A 24 -13.46 -0.55 -23.35
CA SER A 24 -13.20 -0.61 -21.92
C SER A 24 -12.29 0.50 -21.36
N LEU A 25 -12.82 1.71 -21.20
CA LEU A 25 -12.56 2.41 -19.94
C LEU A 25 -13.18 1.53 -18.85
N ALA A 26 -12.36 0.64 -18.27
CA ALA A 26 -12.68 0.09 -16.97
C ALA A 26 -12.98 1.28 -16.05
N PRO A 27 -14.00 1.20 -15.17
CA PRO A 27 -14.29 2.27 -14.24
C PRO A 27 -12.99 2.63 -13.52
N THR A 28 -12.54 3.88 -13.64
CA THR A 28 -11.45 4.38 -12.82
C THR A 28 -11.89 4.12 -11.38
N PRO A 29 -11.12 3.34 -10.58
CA PRO A 29 -11.50 3.09 -9.21
C PRO A 29 -11.74 4.45 -8.53
N PRO A 30 -12.81 4.60 -7.73
CA PRO A 30 -13.03 5.84 -7.01
C PRO A 30 -11.75 6.17 -6.24
N TYR A 31 -11.32 7.43 -6.29
CA TYR A 31 -10.07 7.96 -5.73
C TYR A 31 -9.79 7.56 -4.26
N ALA A 32 -10.80 7.07 -3.53
CA ALA A 32 -10.68 6.48 -2.21
C ALA A 32 -9.88 5.15 -2.16
N ASP A 33 -9.87 4.36 -3.25
CA ASP A 33 -9.25 3.03 -3.30
C ASP A 33 -7.77 3.07 -3.75
N GLN A 34 -7.31 4.19 -4.33
CA GLN A 34 -5.98 4.25 -4.96
C GLN A 34 -4.86 4.75 -4.03
N ALA A 35 -5.17 5.00 -2.75
CA ALA A 35 -4.25 5.55 -1.76
C ALA A 35 -4.20 4.71 -0.47
N GLU A 36 -4.53 3.42 -0.53
CA GLU A 36 -4.60 2.53 0.64
C GLU A 36 -3.33 2.62 1.49
N LEU A 37 -2.15 2.46 0.87
CA LEU A 37 -0.88 2.54 1.58
C LEU A 37 -0.40 3.96 1.84
N SER A 38 -0.96 4.99 1.20
CA SER A 38 -0.54 6.37 1.42
C SER A 38 -0.86 6.82 2.85
N LYS A 39 -2.05 6.48 3.35
CA LYS A 39 -2.46 6.81 4.72
C LYS A 39 -1.65 6.04 5.75
N VAL A 40 -1.35 4.76 5.46
CA VAL A 40 -0.44 3.96 6.30
C VAL A 40 0.95 4.60 6.31
N ALA A 41 1.43 5.05 5.15
CA ALA A 41 2.75 5.68 5.04
C ALA A 41 2.85 6.98 5.83
N GLU A 42 1.82 7.84 5.79
CA GLU A 42 1.77 9.05 6.62
C GLU A 42 1.74 8.73 8.12
N TRP A 43 0.97 7.73 8.51
CA TRP A 43 0.95 7.24 9.89
C TRP A 43 2.31 6.69 10.34
N VAL A 44 3.01 5.96 9.49
CA VAL A 44 4.37 5.47 9.79
C VAL A 44 5.39 6.61 9.78
N LEU A 45 5.29 7.59 8.88
CA LEU A 45 6.18 8.75 8.87
C LEU A 45 6.04 9.60 10.15
N SER A 46 4.83 9.72 10.68
CA SER A 46 4.55 10.52 11.90
C SER A 46 4.94 9.81 13.19
N GLN A 47 4.75 8.49 13.30
CA GLN A 47 4.91 7.75 14.56
C GLN A 47 5.96 6.64 14.51
N GLY A 48 6.59 6.40 13.37
CA GLY A 48 7.57 5.34 13.19
C GLY A 48 8.91 5.64 13.84
N THR A 49 9.64 4.57 14.16
CA THR A 49 11.03 4.62 14.61
C THR A 49 11.92 4.96 13.43
N GLN A 50 12.90 5.84 13.65
CA GLN A 50 13.87 6.17 12.61
C GLN A 50 14.90 5.05 12.53
N GLU A 51 15.05 4.50 11.34
CA GLU A 51 15.92 3.35 11.07
C GLU A 51 16.62 3.54 9.72
N SER A 52 17.45 2.59 9.33
CA SER A 52 18.09 2.58 8.01
C SER A 52 18.09 1.18 7.41
N ILE A 53 17.72 1.10 6.14
CA ILE A 53 17.86 -0.12 5.34
C ILE A 53 19.32 -0.24 4.92
N ALA A 54 19.87 -1.45 5.06
CA ALA A 54 21.25 -1.73 4.72
C ALA A 54 21.53 -1.46 3.22
N PRO A 55 22.75 -1.05 2.85
CA PRO A 55 23.11 -0.73 1.47
C PRO A 55 22.85 -1.89 0.51
N GLU A 56 23.12 -3.14 0.90
CA GLU A 56 22.91 -4.29 0.01
C GLU A 56 21.43 -4.43 -0.35
N MET A 57 20.54 -4.27 0.64
CA MET A 57 19.10 -4.35 0.42
C MET A 57 18.57 -3.18 -0.41
N ALA A 58 19.04 -1.96 -0.14
CA ALA A 58 18.69 -0.80 -0.95
C ALA A 58 19.13 -0.97 -2.42
N ALA A 59 20.31 -1.55 -2.65
CA ALA A 59 20.83 -1.81 -3.98
C ALA A 59 20.01 -2.87 -4.73
N ILE A 60 19.63 -3.98 -4.07
CA ILE A 60 18.80 -5.02 -4.70
C ILE A 60 17.41 -4.47 -5.05
N PHE A 61 16.86 -3.57 -4.23
CA PHE A 61 15.62 -2.87 -4.55
C PHE A 61 15.75 -1.77 -5.63
N GLY A 62 16.97 -1.49 -6.10
CA GLY A 62 17.22 -0.41 -7.06
C GLY A 62 17.03 1.00 -6.49
N LEU A 63 17.19 1.16 -5.17
CA LEU A 63 17.01 2.43 -4.45
C LEU A 63 18.33 3.17 -4.21
N GLY A 64 19.44 2.66 -4.74
CA GLY A 64 20.79 3.22 -4.60
C GLY A 64 21.72 2.32 -3.80
N SER A 65 23.00 2.69 -3.74
CA SER A 65 24.06 1.93 -3.08
C SER A 65 24.35 2.37 -1.65
N ASP A 66 23.63 3.37 -1.15
CA ASP A 66 23.79 3.89 0.20
C ASP A 66 22.73 3.34 1.15
N ARG A 67 22.92 3.55 2.45
CA ARG A 67 21.88 3.29 3.44
C ARG A 67 20.66 4.15 3.15
N LEU A 68 19.51 3.52 3.00
CA LEU A 68 18.25 4.23 2.77
C LEU A 68 17.61 4.59 4.13
N PRO A 69 17.48 5.89 4.46
CA PRO A 69 16.87 6.31 5.72
C PRO A 69 15.35 6.13 5.68
N VAL A 70 14.81 5.44 6.68
CA VAL A 70 13.39 5.07 6.73
C VAL A 70 12.77 5.38 8.08
N LYS A 71 11.44 5.54 8.08
CA LYS A 71 10.59 5.44 9.27
C LYS A 71 9.90 4.08 9.25
N VAL A 72 9.96 3.38 10.38
CA VAL A 72 9.52 1.98 10.46
C VAL A 72 8.52 1.81 11.57
N LYS A 73 7.48 1.04 11.28
CA LYS A 73 6.55 0.54 12.28
C LYS A 73 6.46 -0.97 12.15
N SER A 74 6.73 -1.67 13.23
CA SER A 74 6.74 -3.13 13.28
C SER A 74 5.81 -3.66 14.36
N PHE A 75 5.30 -4.87 14.15
CA PHE A 75 4.41 -5.55 15.08
C PHE A 75 4.88 -6.98 15.28
N ARG A 76 5.17 -7.33 16.54
CA ARG A 76 5.56 -8.68 16.96
C ARG A 76 4.46 -9.68 16.60
N THR A 77 4.80 -10.71 15.83
CA THR A 77 3.91 -11.85 15.61
C THR A 77 4.24 -13.00 16.58
N SER A 78 3.36 -14.01 16.65
CA SER A 78 3.49 -15.13 17.61
C SER A 78 4.73 -16.00 17.39
N ASN A 79 5.31 -15.99 16.19
CA ASN A 79 6.50 -16.77 15.85
C ASN A 79 7.82 -16.03 16.17
N GLY A 80 7.74 -14.83 16.75
CA GLY A 80 8.91 -14.02 17.09
C GLY A 80 9.56 -13.29 15.90
N ILE A 81 8.84 -13.20 14.78
CA ILE A 81 9.17 -12.38 13.61
C ILE A 81 8.21 -11.18 13.61
N ASP A 82 8.72 -9.99 13.33
CA ASP A 82 7.93 -8.77 13.35
C ASP A 82 7.49 -8.40 11.94
N ASP A 83 6.19 -8.24 11.70
CA ASP A 83 5.73 -7.67 10.44
C ASP A 83 6.04 -6.18 10.45
N ALA A 84 6.70 -5.68 9.41
CA ALA A 84 7.17 -4.31 9.36
C ALA A 84 6.74 -3.58 8.10
N PHE A 85 6.50 -2.28 8.30
CA PHE A 85 6.21 -1.30 7.28
C PHE A 85 7.24 -0.18 7.38
N ALA A 86 8.09 -0.07 6.37
CA ALA A 86 9.13 0.93 6.25
C ALA A 86 8.76 1.95 5.18
N VAL A 87 8.90 3.22 5.48
CA VAL A 87 8.70 4.33 4.53
C VAL A 87 9.98 5.10 4.41
N SER A 88 10.45 5.28 3.18
CA SER A 88 11.59 6.15 2.89
C SER A 88 11.30 7.58 3.36
N THR A 89 12.27 8.14 4.06
CA THR A 89 12.28 9.56 4.47
C THR A 89 12.97 10.44 3.44
N ASN A 90 13.58 9.86 2.41
CA ASN A 90 14.17 10.60 1.31
C ASN A 90 13.06 11.22 0.44
N PRO A 91 12.99 12.55 0.30
CA PRO A 91 11.92 13.22 -0.45
C PRO A 91 11.90 12.84 -1.94
N ASN A 92 13.06 12.46 -2.48
CA ASN A 92 13.21 12.07 -3.88
C ASN A 92 12.85 10.60 -4.14
N GLN A 93 12.67 9.80 -3.09
CA GLN A 93 12.42 8.38 -3.18
C GLN A 93 11.21 8.00 -2.33
N LYS A 94 10.02 8.02 -2.95
CA LYS A 94 8.75 7.64 -2.30
C LYS A 94 8.57 6.11 -2.26
N ALA A 95 9.54 5.42 -1.68
CA ALA A 95 9.55 3.97 -1.52
C ALA A 95 8.85 3.54 -0.22
N ILE A 96 8.08 2.46 -0.31
CA ILE A 96 7.54 1.74 0.84
C ILE A 96 8.05 0.31 0.76
N VAL A 97 8.56 -0.21 1.87
CA VAL A 97 8.98 -1.61 1.98
C VAL A 97 8.13 -2.30 3.04
N LEU A 98 7.45 -3.37 2.64
CA LEU A 98 6.75 -4.28 3.54
C LEU A 98 7.60 -5.53 3.68
N SER A 99 7.71 -6.07 4.89
CA SER A 99 8.56 -7.24 5.12
C SER A 99 8.32 -7.89 6.47
N ALA A 100 8.75 -9.14 6.58
CA ALA A 100 8.97 -9.77 7.86
C ALA A 100 10.40 -9.48 8.37
N LEU A 101 10.52 -9.00 9.61
CA LEU A 101 11.79 -8.64 10.24
C LEU A 101 12.11 -9.57 11.39
N LYS A 102 13.36 -9.98 11.50
CA LYS A 102 13.86 -10.67 12.69
C LYS A 102 14.75 -9.73 13.48
N THR A 103 14.27 -9.31 14.65
CA THR A 103 15.05 -8.49 15.58
C THR A 103 16.19 -9.32 16.14
N MET A 104 17.43 -8.99 15.76
CA MET A 104 18.62 -9.52 16.39
C MET A 104 18.87 -8.74 17.69
N ALA A 105 19.15 -9.44 18.79
CA ALA A 105 19.14 -8.88 20.14
C ALA A 105 20.04 -7.64 20.37
N ASN A 106 21.00 -7.35 19.47
CA ASN A 106 22.05 -6.34 19.69
C ASN A 106 22.25 -5.34 18.52
N SER A 107 21.39 -5.31 17.49
CA SER A 107 21.58 -4.43 16.33
C SER A 107 20.46 -3.40 16.20
N ARG A 108 20.81 -2.11 16.10
CA ARG A 108 19.94 -1.05 15.56
C ARG A 108 19.82 -1.13 14.02
N GLN A 109 19.79 -2.34 13.49
CA GLN A 109 19.77 -2.62 12.05
C GLN A 109 18.60 -3.54 11.75
N ILE A 110 17.91 -3.22 10.67
CA ILE A 110 16.79 -4.00 10.20
C ILE A 110 17.30 -5.17 9.36
N TYR A 111 17.05 -6.38 9.84
CA TYR A 111 17.29 -7.61 9.09
C TYR A 111 15.97 -8.13 8.56
N PHE A 112 15.83 -8.05 7.24
CA PHE A 112 14.74 -8.66 6.49
C PHE A 112 14.91 -10.17 6.47
N VAL A 113 13.82 -10.92 6.63
CA VAL A 113 13.83 -12.38 6.56
C VAL A 113 12.65 -12.85 5.71
N GLY A 114 12.88 -13.87 4.87
CA GLY A 114 11.84 -14.37 3.98
C GLY A 114 11.57 -13.37 2.87
N ASN A 115 10.37 -12.80 2.84
CA ASN A 115 9.95 -11.90 1.76
C ASN A 115 10.02 -10.43 2.16
N ALA A 116 10.47 -9.61 1.22
CA ALA A 116 10.38 -8.16 1.29
C ALA A 116 9.84 -7.60 -0.03
N TRP A 117 8.88 -6.69 0.06
CA TRP A 117 8.16 -6.13 -1.08
C TRP A 117 8.36 -4.63 -1.15
N LEU A 118 8.82 -4.14 -2.30
CA LEU A 118 8.90 -2.72 -2.60
C LEU A 118 7.63 -2.27 -3.29
N THR A 119 6.95 -1.27 -2.73
CA THR A 119 5.75 -0.68 -3.32
C THR A 119 5.88 0.83 -3.49
N ASP A 120 5.02 1.39 -4.33
CA ASP A 120 4.71 2.81 -4.28
C ASP A 120 3.64 3.12 -3.22
N ARG A 121 3.30 4.42 -3.09
CA ARG A 121 2.28 4.90 -2.13
C ARG A 121 0.85 4.48 -2.48
N SER A 122 0.57 4.11 -3.72
CA SER A 122 -0.71 3.50 -4.10
C SER A 122 -0.79 2.02 -3.73
N GLY A 123 0.33 1.40 -3.36
CA GLY A 123 0.40 -0.02 -3.03
C GLY A 123 0.66 -0.91 -4.25
N ASN A 124 1.09 -0.35 -5.38
CA ASN A 124 1.52 -1.15 -6.52
C ASN A 124 2.87 -1.78 -6.20
N LEU A 125 2.95 -3.10 -6.35
CA LEU A 125 4.16 -3.87 -6.15
C LEU A 125 5.14 -3.63 -7.30
N ARG A 126 6.33 -3.13 -6.96
CA ARG A 126 7.43 -2.88 -7.91
C ARG A 126 8.37 -4.07 -7.99
N SER A 127 8.73 -4.64 -6.83
CA SER A 127 9.69 -5.74 -6.75
C SER A 127 9.45 -6.58 -5.50
N THR A 128 9.66 -7.88 -5.63
CA THR A 128 9.71 -8.84 -4.52
C THR A 128 11.13 -9.38 -4.40
N ILE A 129 11.68 -9.33 -3.18
CA ILE A 129 12.94 -9.96 -2.81
C ILE A 129 12.64 -11.12 -1.86
N TYR A 130 13.27 -12.26 -2.13
CA TYR A 130 13.34 -13.37 -1.21
C TYR A 130 14.73 -13.45 -0.57
N ILE A 131 14.76 -13.73 0.73
CA ILE A 131 15.95 -13.65 1.59
C ILE A 131 16.01 -14.93 2.42
N ASP A 132 17.09 -15.69 2.20
CA ASP A 132 17.41 -16.91 2.92
C ASP A 132 18.90 -16.91 3.35
N ALA A 133 19.39 -18.06 3.83
CA ALA A 133 20.78 -18.21 4.27
C ALA A 133 21.82 -18.05 3.14
N SER A 134 21.41 -18.18 1.87
CA SER A 134 22.26 -17.97 0.70
C SER A 134 22.34 -16.51 0.27
N GLY A 135 21.45 -15.66 0.78
CA GLY A 135 21.41 -14.23 0.50
C GLY A 135 20.05 -13.76 0.03
N ALA A 136 20.04 -12.56 -0.54
CA ALA A 136 18.84 -11.89 -1.04
C ALA A 136 18.81 -11.92 -2.58
N ARG A 137 17.67 -12.31 -3.15
CA ARG A 137 17.46 -12.37 -4.60
C ARG A 137 16.10 -11.83 -5.00
N ILE A 138 16.04 -11.19 -6.16
CA ILE A 138 14.77 -10.76 -6.76
C ILE A 138 14.04 -12.02 -7.26
N VAL A 139 12.75 -12.12 -6.96
CA VAL A 139 11.85 -13.18 -7.43
C VAL A 139 10.67 -12.57 -8.18
N SER A 140 9.86 -13.40 -8.84
CA SER A 140 8.66 -12.92 -9.52
C SER A 140 7.69 -12.28 -8.52
N ASN A 141 7.09 -11.15 -8.88
CA ASN A 141 6.07 -10.48 -8.08
C ASN A 141 4.86 -11.38 -7.80
N SER A 142 4.61 -12.39 -8.66
CA SER A 142 3.54 -13.37 -8.47
C SER A 142 3.83 -14.46 -7.44
N SER A 143 5.12 -14.73 -7.13
CA SER A 143 5.51 -15.88 -6.30
C SER A 143 5.03 -15.79 -4.85
N HIS A 144 4.87 -14.56 -4.34
CA HIS A 144 4.46 -14.29 -2.95
C HIS A 144 3.38 -13.20 -2.88
N ALA A 145 2.47 -13.21 -3.86
CA ALA A 145 1.41 -12.20 -3.96
C ALA A 145 0.37 -12.34 -2.85
N ALA A 146 0.12 -13.55 -2.35
CA ALA A 146 -0.80 -13.80 -1.25
C ALA A 146 -0.26 -13.22 0.06
N GLU A 147 1.00 -13.52 0.38
CA GLU A 147 1.67 -13.00 1.58
C GLU A 147 1.80 -11.47 1.53
N PHE A 148 2.07 -10.90 0.34
CA PHE A 148 2.04 -9.45 0.14
C PHE A 148 0.66 -8.85 0.47
N LYS A 149 -0.42 -9.49 -0.01
CA LYS A 149 -1.78 -9.04 0.28
C LYS A 149 -2.08 -9.12 1.76
N ASP A 150 -1.70 -10.21 2.42
CA ASP A 150 -1.96 -10.41 3.85
C ASP A 150 -1.24 -9.38 4.72
N ILE A 151 0.05 -9.09 4.45
CA ILE A 151 0.78 -8.06 5.19
C ILE A 151 0.22 -6.65 4.89
N LYS A 152 -0.19 -6.38 3.64
CA LYS A 152 -0.84 -5.11 3.27
C LYS A 152 -2.13 -4.91 4.08
N ASP A 153 -2.99 -5.92 4.08
CA ASP A 153 -4.28 -5.90 4.78
C ASP A 153 -4.09 -5.79 6.30
N PHE A 154 -3.05 -6.42 6.85
CA PHE A 154 -2.68 -6.29 8.26
C PHE A 154 -2.41 -4.83 8.64
N PHE A 155 -1.56 -4.12 7.89
CA PHE A 155 -1.24 -2.73 8.20
C PHE A 155 -2.43 -1.79 8.01
N LEU A 156 -3.26 -2.03 6.99
CA LEU A 156 -4.52 -1.29 6.80
C LEU A 156 -5.47 -1.47 7.99
N LYS A 157 -5.57 -2.70 8.51
CA LYS A 157 -6.37 -2.99 9.72
C LYS A 157 -5.80 -2.30 10.96
N LYS A 158 -4.48 -2.30 11.14
CA LYS A 158 -3.82 -1.60 12.26
C LYS A 158 -4.06 -0.08 12.23
N LEU A 159 -3.99 0.53 11.04
CA LEU A 159 -4.32 1.95 10.89
C LEU A 159 -5.78 2.23 11.31
N LYS A 160 -6.74 1.43 10.82
CA LYS A 160 -8.16 1.58 11.17
C LYS A 160 -8.41 1.45 12.68
N ALA A 161 -7.72 0.52 13.35
CA ALA A 161 -7.81 0.34 14.79
C ALA A 161 -7.18 1.48 15.61
N THR A 162 -6.33 2.31 14.98
CA THR A 162 -5.69 3.47 15.63
C THR A 162 -6.55 4.73 15.52
N ALA A 163 -7.55 4.75 14.62
CA ALA A 163 -8.51 5.84 14.57
C ALA A 163 -9.30 5.85 15.89
N PRO A 164 -9.50 7.02 16.53
CA PRO A 164 -10.29 7.09 17.74
C PRO A 164 -11.68 6.54 17.45
N THR A 165 -12.04 5.44 18.10
CA THR A 165 -13.43 5.03 18.22
C THR A 165 -14.14 6.16 18.95
N THR A 166 -14.88 6.99 18.22
CA THR A 166 -15.87 7.88 18.83
C THR A 166 -16.91 6.98 19.48
N SER A 167 -16.65 6.53 20.72
CA SER A 167 -17.71 6.02 21.57
C SER A 167 -18.72 7.17 21.69
N PRO A 168 -20.00 6.96 21.33
CA PRO A 168 -21.02 7.94 21.65
C PRO A 168 -20.96 8.16 23.16
N SER A 169 -20.62 9.39 23.55
CA SER A 169 -20.64 9.82 24.93
C SER A 169 -22.00 9.44 25.52
N PRO A 170 -22.06 8.75 26.68
CA PRO A 170 -23.34 8.40 27.28
C PRO A 170 -24.11 9.70 27.49
N SER A 171 -25.22 9.87 26.77
CA SER A 171 -26.10 11.02 26.89
C SER A 171 -26.38 11.31 28.36
N PRO A 172 -26.36 12.57 28.81
CA PRO A 172 -26.61 12.89 30.21
C PRO A 172 -27.98 12.35 30.60
N ARG A 173 -28.00 11.35 31.48
CA ARG A 173 -29.22 10.87 32.11
C ARG A 173 -29.80 12.06 32.87
N LYS A 174 -30.90 12.63 32.36
CA LYS A 174 -31.63 13.70 33.05
C LYS A 174 -31.93 13.22 34.47
N SER A 175 -31.27 13.84 35.45
CA SER A 175 -31.51 13.58 36.86
C SER A 175 -32.92 14.09 37.17
N ALA A 176 -33.78 13.20 37.66
CA ALA A 176 -35.11 13.58 38.12
C ALA A 176 -34.97 14.42 39.39
N THR A 177 -35.39 15.67 39.30
CA THR A 177 -35.51 16.61 40.43
C THR A 177 -36.50 16.06 41.46
N PRO A 178 -36.17 15.96 42.76
CA PRO A 178 -37.15 15.69 43.79
C PRO A 178 -38.00 16.95 44.03
N ALA A 179 -39.31 16.85 43.81
CA ALA A 179 -40.27 17.87 44.20
C ALA A 179 -40.40 17.89 45.73
N ARG A 180 -39.84 18.92 46.36
CA ARG A 180 -40.03 19.25 47.77
C ARG A 180 -41.35 20.02 47.91
N GLY A 181 -42.42 19.33 48.32
CA GLY A 181 -43.66 19.93 48.82
C GLY A 181 -43.67 19.92 50.35
N LYS A 182 -43.75 21.10 50.96
CA LYS A 182 -43.88 21.34 52.41
C LYS A 182 -45.37 21.31 52.81
N GLU A 183 -45.67 20.86 54.03
CA GLU A 183 -46.54 21.46 55.08
C GLU A 183 -46.80 20.39 56.16
N ALA A 184 -46.40 20.57 57.44
CA ALA A 184 -47.13 21.25 58.53
C ALA A 184 -48.57 20.71 58.66
N THR A 185 -49.09 20.22 59.79
CA THR A 185 -48.96 20.67 61.19
C THR A 185 -49.68 19.66 62.11
N LYS A 186 -49.19 19.55 63.35
CA LYS A 186 -49.88 19.16 64.61
C LYS A 186 -50.31 17.70 64.83
#